data_AF-A0A3M6WGU8-F1
#
_entry.id   AF-A0A3M6WGU8-F1
#
_cell.length_a   1.000
_cell.length_b   1.000
_cell.length_c   1.000
_cell.angle_alpha   90.00
_cell.angle_beta   90.00
_cell.angle_gamma   90.00
#
_symmetry.space_group_name_H-M   'P 1'
#
loop_
_entity.id
_entity.type
_entity.pdbx_description
1 polymer ?
#
loop_
_entity_poly.entity_id
_entity_poly.type
_entity_poly.pdbx_seq_one_letter_code
_entity_poly.pdbx_strand_id
1 'polypeptide(L)'
;EQDAEDLQKSLVSSWKETVGGYFKRFKPEYFPAVMNYTGPEPPETLNNSSVETVLTYAFLKADLDFTAAQASKHSQQDSSNTTSSVDDPVLSDKPINENDMLFHPERPASQNLLHRPQRSNSSPDLSAPIGGSTRFQGGSTASVAMISTPTAVPFWHPAAPSTLIAAHVGDTRILLSRTSDGKPVSLTTNHHPDAPVEATRLRRYAATFVTDSFGEERIGGLANTRSFGDVGSKRIGVSAEPQIVKADLGPAEYAFVVLMSDGISSVLSDQEIVDIIKEAKTPAQAAKDLTDFAVEVAQSADNATALVVRLGGWERRSEGGGGSLGTKEQRDYRKQEAEDPRARRR
;
A
#
# COMPACT_ATOMS: atom_id res chain seq x y z
N GLU A 1 -9.43 27.61 -12.26
CA GLU A 1 -8.94 26.23 -12.18
C GLU A 1 -7.43 26.27 -12.33
N GLN A 2 -6.68 25.52 -11.52
CA GLN A 2 -5.26 25.28 -11.78
C GLN A 2 -5.16 24.23 -12.89
N ASP A 3 -4.23 24.43 -13.83
CA ASP A 3 -3.97 23.47 -14.89
C ASP A 3 -3.40 22.16 -14.31
N ALA A 4 -3.74 21.03 -14.92
CA ALA A 4 -3.29 19.70 -14.47
C ALA A 4 -1.75 19.59 -14.51
N GLU A 5 -1.10 20.24 -15.48
CA GLU A 5 0.36 20.30 -15.55
C GLU A 5 0.96 21.08 -14.37
N ASP A 6 0.36 22.21 -14.01
CA ASP A 6 0.82 23.05 -12.91
C ASP A 6 0.67 22.32 -11.58
N LEU A 7 -0.43 21.57 -11.40
CA LEU A 7 -0.64 20.72 -10.23
C LEU A 7 0.45 19.65 -10.09
N GLN A 8 0.80 18.96 -11.18
CA GLN A 8 1.87 17.96 -11.18
C GLN A 8 3.24 18.57 -10.83
N LYS A 9 3.61 19.67 -11.52
CA LYS A 9 4.88 20.37 -11.31
C LYS A 9 4.97 20.94 -9.89
N SER A 10 3.87 21.51 -9.39
CA SER A 10 3.77 22.03 -8.03
C SER A 10 3.96 20.91 -7.02
N LEU A 11 3.30 19.76 -7.19
CA LEU A 11 3.39 18.65 -6.25
C LEU A 11 4.81 18.10 -6.13
N VAL A 12 5.49 17.88 -7.25
CA VAL A 12 6.88 17.40 -7.26
C VAL A 12 7.83 18.44 -6.64
N SER A 13 7.59 19.72 -6.92
CA SER A 13 8.35 20.82 -6.31
C SER A 13 8.15 20.87 -4.80
N SER A 14 6.92 20.69 -4.31
CA SER A 14 6.64 20.62 -2.87
C SER A 14 7.33 19.42 -2.22
N TRP A 15 7.31 18.23 -2.82
CA TRP A 15 8.07 17.08 -2.31
C TRP A 15 9.58 17.35 -2.23
N LYS A 16 10.14 18.00 -3.26
CA LYS A 16 11.54 18.39 -3.31
C LYS A 16 11.90 19.39 -2.20
N GLU A 17 11.03 20.35 -1.91
CA GLU A 17 11.24 21.38 -0.89
C GLU A 17 10.99 20.85 0.53
N THR A 18 9.90 20.10 0.75
CA THR A 18 9.48 19.60 2.07
C THR A 18 10.32 18.42 2.54
N VAL A 19 10.74 17.50 1.66
CA VAL A 19 11.48 16.30 2.10
C VAL A 19 12.92 16.34 1.62
N GLY A 20 13.13 16.64 0.34
CA GLY A 20 14.45 16.57 -0.28
C GLY A 20 14.94 15.11 -0.41
N GLY A 21 16.26 14.88 -0.31
CA GLY A 21 16.84 13.54 -0.46
C GLY A 21 16.49 12.91 -1.82
N TYR A 22 15.93 11.70 -1.77
CA TYR A 22 15.34 11.00 -2.93
C TYR A 22 14.43 11.91 -3.78
N PHE A 23 13.59 12.71 -3.13
CA PHE A 23 12.60 13.58 -3.80
C PHE A 23 13.21 14.74 -4.61
N LYS A 24 14.52 15.03 -4.48
CA LYS A 24 15.18 16.04 -5.32
C LYS A 24 15.27 15.65 -6.80
N ARG A 25 15.23 14.35 -7.10
CA ARG A 25 15.32 13.78 -8.45
C ARG A 25 14.12 12.90 -8.78
N PHE A 26 13.08 12.97 -7.96
CA PHE A 26 11.88 12.17 -8.11
C PHE A 26 11.09 12.60 -9.33
N LYS A 27 10.72 11.62 -10.15
CA LYS A 27 9.95 11.79 -11.38
C LYS A 27 8.90 10.69 -11.43
N PRO A 28 7.66 10.97 -11.01
CA PRO A 28 6.60 9.97 -11.02
C PRO A 28 6.34 9.44 -12.43
N GLU A 29 6.08 8.14 -12.55
CA GLU A 29 5.85 7.44 -13.82
C GLU A 29 4.70 8.06 -14.63
N TYR A 30 3.59 8.39 -13.96
CA TYR A 30 2.39 8.91 -14.59
C TYR A 30 2.29 10.43 -14.59
N PHE A 31 3.39 11.17 -14.38
CA PHE A 31 3.40 12.63 -14.46
C PHE A 31 4.09 13.11 -15.75
N PRO A 32 3.35 13.23 -16.87
CA PRO A 32 3.91 13.73 -18.13
C PRO A 32 4.55 15.11 -18.01
N ALA A 33 4.02 15.99 -17.15
CA ALA A 33 4.49 17.37 -17.02
C ALA A 33 5.93 17.51 -16.46
N VAL A 34 6.49 16.45 -15.86
CA VAL A 34 7.86 16.42 -15.32
C VAL A 34 8.77 15.40 -16.03
N MET A 35 8.22 14.67 -16.99
CA MET A 35 8.94 13.74 -17.85
C MET A 35 9.59 14.51 -19.00
N ASN A 36 10.90 14.29 -19.22
CA ASN A 36 11.58 14.84 -20.39
C ASN A 36 11.41 13.84 -21.54
N TYR A 37 10.26 13.85 -22.21
CA TYR A 37 10.07 13.04 -23.41
C TYR A 37 10.81 13.68 -24.59
N THR A 38 11.69 12.90 -25.23
CA THR A 38 12.51 13.34 -26.38
C THR A 38 12.24 12.52 -27.64
N GLY A 39 11.19 11.69 -27.64
CA GLY A 39 10.76 10.93 -28.81
C GLY A 39 9.78 11.69 -29.70
N PRO A 40 9.37 11.11 -30.85
CA PRO A 40 8.52 11.77 -31.83
C PRO A 40 7.06 11.95 -31.37
N GLU A 41 6.51 11.07 -30.52
CA GLU A 41 5.16 11.19 -29.94
C GLU A 41 5.08 10.62 -28.51
N PRO A 42 4.54 11.36 -27.51
CA PRO A 42 4.40 10.83 -26.17
C PRO A 42 3.48 9.59 -26.17
N PRO A 43 3.82 8.52 -25.43
CA PRO A 43 2.94 7.37 -25.22
C PRO A 43 1.50 7.77 -24.86
N GLU A 44 0.49 7.06 -25.36
CA GLU A 44 -0.93 7.31 -25.00
C GLU A 44 -1.18 7.25 -23.47
N THR A 45 -0.29 6.60 -22.72
CA THR A 45 -0.30 6.53 -21.25
C THR A 45 0.05 7.85 -20.56
N LEU A 46 0.57 8.85 -21.28
CA LEU A 46 1.02 10.14 -20.77
C LEU A 46 0.00 11.25 -21.09
N ASN A 47 -1.22 11.07 -20.62
CA ASN A 47 -2.26 12.10 -20.64
C ASN A 47 -2.38 12.75 -19.26
N ASN A 48 -2.27 14.08 -19.20
CA ASN A 48 -2.41 14.89 -17.98
C ASN A 48 -3.73 14.63 -17.21
N SER A 49 -4.76 14.11 -17.88
CA SER A 49 -6.08 13.82 -17.31
C SER A 49 -6.41 12.31 -17.27
N SER A 50 -5.41 11.44 -17.44
CA SER A 50 -5.62 9.99 -17.30
C SER A 50 -5.98 9.63 -15.85
N VAL A 51 -6.71 8.53 -15.66
CA VAL A 51 -7.06 8.03 -14.32
C VAL A 51 -5.79 7.67 -13.54
N GLU A 52 -4.78 7.17 -14.24
CA GLU A 52 -3.46 6.86 -13.71
C GLU A 52 -2.79 8.13 -13.14
N THR A 53 -2.79 9.23 -13.89
CA THR A 53 -2.26 10.52 -13.43
C THR A 53 -3.00 11.03 -12.20
N VAL A 54 -4.33 10.94 -12.21
CA VAL A 54 -5.18 11.36 -11.08
C VAL A 54 -4.92 10.51 -9.83
N LEU A 55 -4.78 9.19 -9.98
CA LEU A 55 -4.48 8.28 -8.88
C LEU A 55 -3.08 8.52 -8.32
N THR A 56 -2.06 8.66 -9.17
CA THR A 56 -0.70 9.01 -8.73
C THR A 56 -0.68 10.35 -8.01
N TYR A 57 -1.38 11.36 -8.52
CA TYR A 57 -1.52 12.65 -7.84
C TYR A 57 -2.20 12.50 -6.48
N ALA A 58 -3.33 11.79 -6.40
CA ALA A 58 -4.08 11.61 -5.17
C ALA A 58 -3.23 10.91 -4.08
N PHE A 59 -2.52 9.85 -4.43
CA PHE A 59 -1.63 9.13 -3.50
C PHE A 59 -0.49 10.03 -3.01
N LEU A 60 0.25 10.65 -3.93
CA LEU A 60 1.39 11.51 -3.57
C LEU A 60 0.95 12.78 -2.81
N LYS A 61 -0.22 13.33 -3.13
CA LYS A 61 -0.76 14.50 -2.45
C LYS A 61 -1.22 14.17 -1.04
N ALA A 62 -1.96 13.07 -0.85
CA ALA A 62 -2.40 12.64 0.47
C ALA A 62 -1.21 12.36 1.41
N ASP A 63 -0.16 11.71 0.89
CA ASP A 63 1.05 11.43 1.66
C ASP A 63 1.87 12.69 1.96
N LEU A 64 1.94 13.65 1.02
CA LEU A 64 2.62 14.93 1.24
C LEU A 64 1.90 15.75 2.31
N ASP A 65 0.57 15.83 2.25
CA ASP A 65 -0.24 16.58 3.20
C ASP A 65 -0.08 16.00 4.61
N PHE A 66 -0.08 14.67 4.73
CA PHE A 66 0.23 13.99 5.97
C PHE A 66 1.66 14.28 6.46
N THR A 67 2.65 14.15 5.58
CA THR A 67 4.07 14.35 5.88
C THR A 67 4.35 15.79 6.33
N ALA A 68 3.81 16.79 5.63
CA ALA A 68 3.92 18.20 5.97
C ALA A 68 3.29 18.49 7.33
N ALA A 69 2.09 17.94 7.60
CA ALA A 69 1.42 18.11 8.88
C ALA A 69 2.15 17.44 10.06
N GLN A 70 2.81 16.29 9.84
CA GLN A 70 3.63 15.68 10.88
C GLN A 70 4.95 16.44 11.09
N ALA A 71 5.54 16.98 10.03
CA ALA A 71 6.79 17.72 10.11
C ALA A 71 6.62 19.07 10.82
N SER A 72 5.45 19.72 10.70
CA SER A 72 5.15 20.97 11.44
C SER A 72 5.02 20.78 12.96
N LYS A 73 4.87 19.54 13.45
CA LYS A 73 4.75 19.27 14.90
C LYS A 73 6.10 19.26 15.64
N HIS A 74 7.22 19.16 14.92
CA HIS A 74 8.56 19.22 15.50
C HIS A 74 8.81 20.56 16.21
N SER A 75 8.29 21.68 15.68
CA SER A 75 8.55 23.01 16.22
C SER A 75 7.84 23.33 17.54
N GLN A 76 6.91 22.48 18.01
CA GLN A 76 6.17 22.72 19.25
C GLN A 76 6.72 21.93 20.45
N GLN A 77 7.20 20.70 20.25
CA GLN A 77 7.69 19.85 21.34
C GLN A 77 9.07 20.26 21.89
N ASP A 78 9.96 20.79 21.04
CA ASP A 78 11.27 21.28 21.49
C ASP A 78 11.20 22.57 22.32
N SER A 79 10.04 23.23 22.35
CA SER A 79 9.83 24.44 23.16
C SER A 79 9.28 24.16 24.57
N SER A 80 8.86 22.93 24.88
CA SER A 80 8.02 22.71 26.06
C SER A 80 8.34 21.51 26.97
N ASN A 81 9.46 20.78 26.84
CA ASN A 81 9.82 19.78 27.86
C ASN A 81 11.33 19.61 28.10
N THR A 82 11.79 20.29 29.15
CA THR A 82 12.64 19.70 30.20
C THR A 82 11.99 18.43 30.77
N THR A 83 12.78 17.34 30.92
CA THR A 83 12.51 16.03 31.59
C THR A 83 11.61 15.07 30.78
N SER A 84 11.91 13.79 30.52
CA SER A 84 12.86 12.82 31.10
C SER A 84 13.09 11.63 30.15
N SER A 85 14.34 11.30 29.83
CA SER A 85 14.76 9.90 29.58
C SER A 85 16.26 9.79 29.84
N VAL A 86 16.63 9.94 31.11
CA VAL A 86 17.90 9.43 31.61
C VAL A 86 17.67 7.93 31.79
N ASP A 87 18.48 7.10 31.11
CA ASP A 87 18.57 5.61 31.18
C ASP A 87 18.38 4.85 29.85
N ASP A 88 18.95 5.36 28.75
CA ASP A 88 19.38 4.47 27.65
C ASP A 88 20.75 4.93 27.11
N PRO A 89 21.86 4.25 27.48
CA PRO A 89 23.21 4.62 27.07
C PRO A 89 23.51 4.32 25.59
N VAL A 90 22.57 3.74 24.82
CA VAL A 90 22.72 3.52 23.38
C VAL A 90 22.14 4.68 22.56
N LEU A 91 21.33 5.57 23.17
CA LEU A 91 20.81 6.77 22.52
C LEU A 91 21.78 7.97 22.57
N SER A 92 22.84 7.92 23.38
CA SER A 92 23.79 9.04 23.53
C SER A 92 24.74 9.25 22.34
N ASP A 93 24.82 8.29 21.42
CA ASP A 93 25.63 8.39 20.20
C ASP A 93 24.83 8.84 18.96
N LYS A 94 23.52 9.09 19.13
CA LYS A 94 22.68 9.61 18.05
C LYS A 94 22.80 11.13 17.98
N PRO A 95 23.04 11.72 16.78
CA PRO A 95 23.06 13.17 16.63
C PRO A 95 21.76 13.77 17.19
N ILE A 96 21.87 14.85 17.96
CA ILE A 96 20.74 15.52 18.62
C ILE A 96 19.63 15.96 17.64
N ASN A 97 19.91 15.92 16.33
CA ASN A 97 19.05 16.31 15.21
C ASN A 97 18.89 15.19 14.17
N GLU A 98 19.13 13.92 14.50
CA GLU A 98 19.06 12.81 13.51
C GLU A 98 17.68 12.69 12.84
N ASN A 99 16.62 13.13 13.54
CA ASN A 99 15.24 13.16 13.05
C ASN A 99 14.79 14.53 12.50
N ASP A 100 15.67 15.53 12.48
CA ASP A 100 15.34 16.89 12.08
C ASP A 100 15.34 17.02 10.55
N MET A 101 14.18 16.73 9.96
CA MET A 101 14.05 16.65 8.52
C MET A 101 13.91 18.01 7.81
N LEU A 102 13.93 19.14 8.52
CA LEU A 102 13.48 20.41 7.95
C LEU A 102 14.27 21.66 8.37
N PHE A 103 15.54 21.57 8.74
CA PHE A 103 16.33 22.79 8.91
C PHE A 103 16.68 23.44 7.56
N HIS A 104 15.91 24.46 7.20
CA HIS A 104 16.39 25.64 6.48
C HIS A 104 16.28 26.83 7.43
N PRO A 105 17.38 27.52 7.78
CA PRO A 105 17.43 28.52 8.86
C PRO A 105 16.52 29.76 8.67
N GLU A 106 15.84 29.87 7.52
CA GLU A 106 15.10 31.06 7.09
C GLU A 106 13.60 30.78 6.86
N ARG A 107 13.11 29.55 7.03
CA ARG A 107 11.69 29.20 6.76
C ARG A 107 11.07 28.35 7.88
N PRO A 108 10.61 28.96 8.98
CA PRO A 108 9.77 28.27 9.96
C PRO A 108 8.41 27.92 9.34
N ALA A 109 7.99 26.65 9.42
CA ALA A 109 6.67 26.19 9.00
C ALA A 109 5.59 26.83 9.90
N SER A 110 4.80 27.73 9.32
CA SER A 110 3.91 28.65 10.04
C SER A 110 2.66 27.99 10.64
N GLN A 111 2.34 28.44 11.86
CA GLN A 111 1.11 28.22 12.61
C GLN A 111 -0.11 28.91 11.95
N ASN A 112 -1.31 28.31 12.11
CA ASN A 112 -2.54 28.97 12.61
C ASN A 112 -3.73 27.99 12.62
N LEU A 113 -4.15 27.53 13.80
CA LEU A 113 -5.43 26.81 14.02
C LEU A 113 -6.23 27.52 15.12
N LEU A 114 -7.39 28.05 14.76
CA LEU A 114 -8.42 28.58 15.68
C LEU A 114 -9.50 27.49 15.90
N HIS A 115 -9.52 26.97 17.14
CA HIS A 115 -10.55 26.23 17.91
C HIS A 115 -11.93 25.87 17.29
N ARG A 116 -12.41 24.61 17.51
CA ARG A 116 -13.31 24.15 18.62
C ARG A 116 -13.72 22.66 18.43
N PRO A 117 -13.90 21.82 19.49
CA PRO A 117 -14.20 20.39 19.32
C PRO A 117 -15.71 20.08 19.12
N GLN A 118 -16.02 19.04 18.34
CA GLN A 118 -17.36 18.43 18.20
C GLN A 118 -17.33 16.90 18.34
N ARG A 119 -18.52 16.32 18.58
CA ARG A 119 -18.81 15.03 19.24
C ARG A 119 -18.53 13.76 18.40
N SER A 120 -18.45 12.61 19.09
CA SER A 120 -17.82 11.35 18.67
C SER A 120 -18.38 10.59 17.45
N ASN A 121 -19.43 11.05 16.77
CA ASN A 121 -20.11 10.27 15.72
C ASN A 121 -20.34 11.02 14.39
N SER A 122 -19.53 12.03 14.03
CA SER A 122 -19.57 12.65 12.70
C SER A 122 -18.39 12.22 11.83
N SER A 123 -18.54 12.38 10.51
CA SER A 123 -17.46 12.29 9.50
C SER A 123 -16.15 12.91 10.02
N PRO A 124 -14.97 12.39 9.61
CA PRO A 124 -13.70 12.93 10.08
C PRO A 124 -13.66 14.44 9.86
N ASP A 125 -13.37 15.18 10.93
CA ASP A 125 -13.26 16.63 10.89
C ASP A 125 -12.08 17.00 9.99
N LEU A 126 -12.38 17.39 8.74
CA LEU A 126 -11.38 17.81 7.76
C LEU A 126 -10.65 19.11 8.18
N SER A 127 -11.11 19.79 9.23
CA SER A 127 -10.45 20.95 9.83
C SER A 127 -9.55 20.58 11.03
N ALA A 128 -9.65 19.35 11.53
CA ALA A 128 -8.77 18.87 12.59
C ALA A 128 -7.34 18.65 12.04
N PRO A 129 -6.29 18.98 12.83
CA PRO A 129 -4.92 18.72 12.41
C PRO A 129 -4.70 17.24 12.14
N ILE A 130 -4.16 16.94 10.96
CA ILE A 130 -3.90 15.57 10.50
C ILE A 130 -3.01 14.84 11.52
N GLY A 131 -3.48 13.70 12.03
CA GLY A 131 -2.74 12.85 12.97
C GLY A 131 -2.67 13.37 14.41
N GLY A 132 -3.58 14.25 14.86
CA GLY A 132 -3.68 14.66 16.28
C GLY A 132 -2.59 15.62 16.75
N SER A 133 -2.42 15.75 18.08
CA SER A 133 -1.45 16.69 18.68
C SER A 133 -0.01 16.16 18.73
N THR A 134 0.16 14.84 18.73
CA THR A 134 1.47 14.19 18.72
C THR A 134 1.86 13.76 17.31
N ARG A 135 3.16 13.54 17.10
CA ARG A 135 3.67 13.01 15.84
C ARG A 135 3.33 11.53 15.71
N PHE A 136 2.68 11.16 14.62
CA PHE A 136 2.53 9.75 14.26
C PHE A 136 3.79 9.27 13.54
N GLN A 137 4.42 8.22 14.07
CA GLN A 137 5.69 7.69 13.55
C GLN A 137 5.50 6.57 12.52
N GLY A 138 4.33 5.94 12.49
CA GLY A 138 4.07 4.82 11.59
C GLY A 138 3.72 5.24 10.17
N GLY A 139 3.53 4.23 9.35
CA GLY A 139 2.98 4.33 8.02
C GLY A 139 1.86 3.34 7.79
N SER A 140 1.39 3.29 6.56
CA SER A 140 0.34 2.37 6.14
C SER A 140 0.54 1.97 4.69
N THR A 141 0.26 0.71 4.39
CA THR A 141 0.15 0.19 3.03
C THR A 141 -1.26 0.44 2.51
N ALA A 142 -1.41 0.50 1.19
CA ALA A 142 -2.72 0.72 0.59
C ALA A 142 -2.84 -0.02 -0.73
N SER A 143 -3.98 -0.67 -0.91
CA SER A 143 -4.39 -1.31 -2.14
C SER A 143 -5.81 -0.86 -2.46
N VAL A 144 -5.98 -0.22 -3.62
CA VAL A 144 -7.26 0.28 -4.10
C VAL A 144 -7.59 -0.43 -5.42
N ALA A 145 -8.80 -0.97 -5.52
CA ALA A 145 -9.34 -1.51 -6.76
C ALA A 145 -10.57 -0.72 -7.18
N MET A 146 -10.53 -0.13 -8.37
CA MET A 146 -11.64 0.59 -8.99
C MET A 146 -12.19 -0.22 -10.13
N ILE A 147 -13.49 -0.51 -10.11
CA ILE A 147 -14.19 -1.25 -11.17
C ILE A 147 -15.10 -0.28 -11.89
N SER A 148 -14.96 -0.19 -13.21
CA SER A 148 -15.80 0.61 -14.09
C SER A 148 -16.47 -0.27 -15.13
N THR A 149 -17.75 -0.03 -15.39
CA THR A 149 -18.52 -0.71 -16.44
C THR A 149 -18.86 0.30 -17.54
N PRO A 150 -18.66 -0.05 -18.83
CA PRO A 150 -19.07 0.82 -19.94
C PRO A 150 -20.60 0.83 -20.13
N THR A 151 -21.33 -0.05 -19.44
CA THR A 151 -22.78 -0.19 -19.53
C THR A 151 -23.43 0.00 -18.16
N ALA A 152 -24.75 0.24 -18.16
CA ALA A 152 -25.56 0.31 -16.94
C ALA A 152 -25.77 -1.06 -16.26
N VAL A 153 -25.29 -2.15 -16.88
CA VAL A 153 -25.36 -3.48 -16.28
C VAL A 153 -24.38 -3.55 -15.10
N PRO A 154 -24.79 -4.08 -13.93
CA PRO A 154 -23.89 -4.21 -12.79
C PRO A 154 -22.64 -5.03 -13.12
N PHE A 155 -21.50 -4.63 -12.54
CA PHE A 155 -20.20 -5.28 -12.80
C PHE A 155 -20.16 -6.78 -12.46
N TRP A 156 -21.03 -7.23 -11.55
CA TRP A 156 -21.15 -8.65 -11.17
C TRP A 156 -22.07 -9.46 -12.09
N HIS A 157 -22.63 -8.86 -13.15
CA HIS A 157 -23.45 -9.58 -14.11
C HIS A 157 -22.57 -10.39 -15.08
N PRO A 158 -22.88 -11.67 -15.36
CA PRO A 158 -22.02 -12.54 -16.19
C PRO A 158 -21.73 -12.01 -17.59
N ALA A 159 -22.67 -11.26 -18.18
CA ALA A 159 -22.52 -10.69 -19.52
C ALA A 159 -21.84 -9.30 -19.54
N ALA A 160 -21.58 -8.68 -18.39
CA ALA A 160 -21.05 -7.32 -18.33
C ALA A 160 -19.51 -7.33 -18.48
N PRO A 161 -18.94 -6.73 -19.53
CA PRO A 161 -17.52 -6.41 -19.52
C PRO A 161 -17.26 -5.30 -18.49
N SER A 162 -16.11 -5.35 -17.84
CA SER A 162 -15.69 -4.32 -16.88
C SER A 162 -14.20 -4.04 -17.04
N THR A 163 -13.75 -2.87 -16.61
CA THR A 163 -12.32 -2.59 -16.47
C THR A 163 -12.03 -2.40 -14.99
N LEU A 164 -10.97 -3.06 -14.51
CA LEU A 164 -10.48 -2.93 -13.16
C LEU A 164 -9.12 -2.22 -13.18
N ILE A 165 -8.98 -1.19 -12.35
CA ILE A 165 -7.72 -0.49 -12.12
C ILE A 165 -7.32 -0.74 -10.66
N ALA A 166 -6.13 -1.31 -10.47
CA ALA A 166 -5.50 -1.50 -9.17
C ALA A 166 -4.43 -0.43 -8.97
N ALA A 167 -4.47 0.29 -7.85
CA ALA A 167 -3.42 1.20 -7.40
C ALA A 167 -2.89 0.74 -6.04
N HIS A 168 -1.58 0.51 -5.95
CA HIS A 168 -0.98 -0.23 -4.85
C HIS A 168 0.31 0.39 -4.34
N VAL A 169 0.47 0.40 -3.01
CA VAL A 169 1.65 0.84 -2.26
C VAL A 169 1.83 -0.12 -1.06
N GLY A 170 3.02 -0.72 -0.91
CA GLY A 170 3.35 -1.65 0.17
C GLY A 170 3.37 -3.12 -0.27
N ASP A 171 2.89 -4.01 0.59
CA ASP A 171 2.95 -5.48 0.48
C ASP A 171 1.58 -6.18 0.54
N THR A 172 0.50 -5.40 0.62
CA THR A 172 -0.87 -5.90 0.44
C THR A 172 -1.07 -6.50 -0.96
N ARG A 173 -2.00 -7.44 -1.08
CA ARG A 173 -2.17 -8.22 -2.31
C ARG A 173 -3.56 -8.10 -2.90
N ILE A 174 -3.65 -7.96 -4.23
CA ILE A 174 -4.90 -8.05 -4.99
C ILE A 174 -4.78 -9.19 -6.00
N LEU A 175 -5.67 -10.18 -5.90
CA LEU A 175 -5.73 -11.32 -6.81
C LEU A 175 -7.07 -11.38 -7.55
N LEU A 176 -7.02 -11.70 -8.83
CA LEU A 176 -8.16 -12.14 -9.62
C LEU A 176 -8.16 -13.67 -9.73
N SER A 177 -9.34 -14.29 -9.71
CA SER A 177 -9.49 -15.73 -9.96
C SER A 177 -10.08 -15.97 -11.34
N ARG A 178 -9.30 -16.58 -12.24
CA ARG A 178 -9.74 -16.87 -13.62
C ARG A 178 -10.67 -18.08 -13.65
N THR A 179 -11.80 -17.96 -14.36
CA THR A 179 -12.79 -19.05 -14.44
C THR A 179 -12.32 -20.23 -15.29
N SER A 180 -11.48 -20.00 -16.31
CA SER A 180 -11.07 -21.02 -17.27
C SER A 180 -10.15 -22.10 -16.69
N ASP A 181 -9.16 -21.69 -15.88
CA ASP A 181 -8.14 -22.59 -15.32
C ASP A 181 -8.11 -22.56 -13.79
N GLY A 182 -8.94 -21.74 -13.14
CA GLY A 182 -8.99 -21.62 -11.69
C GLY A 182 -7.74 -21.04 -11.06
N LYS A 183 -6.85 -20.40 -11.84
CA LYS A 183 -5.57 -19.87 -11.34
C LYS A 183 -5.70 -18.41 -10.86
N PRO A 184 -4.91 -18.03 -9.83
CA PRO A 184 -4.77 -16.64 -9.43
C PRO A 184 -4.02 -15.83 -10.48
N VAL A 185 -4.43 -14.58 -10.65
CA VAL A 185 -3.71 -13.55 -11.41
C VAL A 185 -3.46 -12.39 -10.45
N SER A 186 -2.19 -12.15 -10.12
CA SER A 186 -1.83 -11.04 -9.25
C SER A 186 -1.88 -9.71 -9.99
N LEU A 187 -2.53 -8.73 -9.39
CA LEU A 187 -2.58 -7.35 -9.87
C LEU A 187 -1.60 -6.43 -9.13
N THR A 188 -0.96 -6.92 -8.07
CA THR A 188 0.02 -6.17 -7.29
C THR A 188 1.34 -6.91 -7.21
N THR A 189 2.42 -6.15 -7.02
CA THR A 189 3.76 -6.66 -6.73
C THR A 189 4.20 -6.13 -5.38
N ASN A 190 4.74 -6.99 -4.52
CA ASN A 190 5.22 -6.57 -3.21
C ASN A 190 6.33 -5.51 -3.38
N HIS A 191 6.16 -4.37 -2.73
CA HIS A 191 7.15 -3.30 -2.69
C HIS A 191 8.21 -3.57 -1.62
N HIS A 192 8.99 -4.63 -1.82
CA HIS A 192 10.08 -5.06 -0.93
C HIS A 192 11.46 -4.68 -1.50
N PRO A 193 12.51 -4.47 -0.68
CA PRO A 193 13.87 -4.21 -1.15
C PRO A 193 14.40 -5.26 -2.13
N ASP A 194 14.01 -6.53 -1.94
CA ASP A 194 14.39 -7.64 -2.83
C ASP A 194 13.75 -7.57 -4.22
N ALA A 195 12.66 -6.80 -4.37
CA ALA A 195 11.97 -6.67 -5.65
C ALA A 195 12.89 -5.93 -6.64
N PRO A 196 13.23 -6.51 -7.81
CA PRO A 196 14.23 -5.93 -8.71
C PRO A 196 13.94 -4.49 -9.15
N VAL A 197 12.66 -4.15 -9.29
CA VAL A 197 12.18 -2.80 -9.62
C VAL A 197 12.51 -1.81 -8.50
N GLU A 198 12.21 -2.17 -7.25
CA GLU A 198 12.46 -1.32 -6.08
C GLU A 198 13.94 -1.27 -5.73
N ALA A 199 14.64 -2.41 -5.79
CA ALA A 199 16.09 -2.47 -5.68
C ALA A 199 16.75 -1.51 -6.68
N THR A 200 16.34 -1.52 -7.95
CA THR A 200 16.89 -0.63 -8.98
C THR A 200 16.55 0.84 -8.72
N ARG A 201 15.31 1.11 -8.29
CA ARG A 201 14.85 2.46 -7.92
C ARG A 201 15.68 3.04 -6.78
N LEU A 202 16.00 2.23 -5.77
CA LEU A 202 16.64 2.67 -4.53
C LEU A 202 18.16 2.55 -4.55
N ARG A 203 18.77 1.67 -5.36
CA ARG A 203 20.24 1.49 -5.47
C ARG A 203 21.04 2.78 -5.71
N ARG A 204 20.44 3.80 -6.33
CA ARG A 204 21.11 5.10 -6.56
C ARG A 204 21.02 6.07 -5.38
N TYR A 205 20.18 5.78 -4.38
CA TYR A 205 19.82 6.68 -3.28
C TYR A 205 20.01 6.06 -1.89
N ALA A 206 19.81 4.75 -1.77
CA ALA A 206 20.05 3.96 -0.58
C ALA A 206 21.48 3.41 -0.62
N ALA A 207 22.40 4.09 0.07
CA ALA A 207 23.74 3.57 0.35
C ALA A 207 23.74 2.50 1.48
N THR A 208 22.56 2.15 2.02
CA THR A 208 22.43 1.39 3.26
C THR A 208 21.24 0.42 3.18
N PHE A 209 21.35 -0.62 2.36
CA PHE A 209 20.54 -1.83 2.57
C PHE A 209 21.14 -2.54 3.79
N VAL A 210 20.31 -2.75 4.81
CA VAL A 210 20.73 -3.46 6.03
C VAL A 210 19.97 -4.75 6.09
N THR A 211 20.70 -5.87 6.04
CA THR A 211 20.13 -7.19 6.27
C THR A 211 19.94 -7.38 7.78
N ASP A 212 18.72 -7.69 8.19
CA ASP A 212 18.42 -8.01 9.59
C ASP A 212 19.10 -9.35 9.99
N SER A 213 19.18 -9.62 11.29
CA SER A 213 19.72 -10.87 11.85
C SER A 213 18.99 -12.14 11.37
N PHE A 214 17.82 -11.96 10.74
CA PHE A 214 17.00 -13.01 10.13
C PHE A 214 17.17 -13.13 8.60
N GLY A 215 18.07 -12.36 7.98
CA GLY A 215 18.35 -12.45 6.55
C GLY A 215 17.42 -11.64 5.64
N GLU A 216 16.48 -10.88 6.21
CA GLU A 216 15.55 -10.02 5.46
C GLU A 216 16.22 -8.67 5.13
N GLU A 217 16.21 -8.27 3.86
CA GLU A 217 16.71 -6.95 3.46
C GLU A 217 15.75 -5.85 3.88
N ARG A 218 16.22 -4.91 4.70
CA ARG A 218 15.46 -3.74 5.15
C ARG A 218 16.11 -2.45 4.68
N ILE A 219 15.28 -1.42 4.45
CA ILE A 219 15.75 -0.05 4.18
C ILE A 219 15.57 0.77 5.43
N GLY A 220 16.66 1.06 6.13
CA GLY A 220 16.63 1.82 7.37
C GLY A 220 15.73 1.21 8.46
N GLY A 221 15.57 -0.12 8.47
CA GLY A 221 14.69 -0.85 9.40
C GLY A 221 13.26 -1.07 8.93
N LEU A 222 12.85 -0.56 7.76
CA LEU A 222 11.53 -0.85 7.17
C LEU A 222 11.59 -2.02 6.18
N ALA A 223 10.56 -2.88 6.25
CA ALA A 223 10.30 -3.94 5.28
C ALA A 223 9.79 -3.39 3.93
N ASN A 224 9.00 -2.31 3.98
CA ASN A 224 8.35 -1.76 2.81
C ASN A 224 9.13 -0.59 2.19
N THR A 225 9.32 -0.64 0.88
CA THR A 225 9.97 0.41 0.08
C THR A 225 8.99 1.51 -0.36
N ARG A 226 7.69 1.25 -0.25
CA ARG A 226 6.60 2.17 -0.55
C ARG A 226 5.53 2.10 0.54
N SER A 227 5.14 3.25 1.07
CA SER A 227 4.10 3.37 2.10
C SER A 227 3.58 4.81 2.15
N PHE A 228 2.39 4.98 2.72
CA PHE A 228 1.93 6.28 3.25
C PHE A 228 2.54 6.50 4.63
N GLY A 229 2.82 7.74 5.01
CA GLY A 229 3.44 8.04 6.30
C GLY A 229 4.91 7.63 6.35
N ASP A 230 5.37 6.99 7.42
CA ASP A 230 6.80 6.64 7.61
C ASP A 230 7.72 7.83 7.33
N VAL A 231 7.38 8.98 7.93
CA VAL A 231 7.99 10.27 7.61
C VAL A 231 9.51 10.23 7.72
N GLY A 232 10.05 9.48 8.70
CA GLY A 232 11.49 9.24 8.90
C GLY A 232 12.20 8.68 7.67
N SER A 233 11.50 7.84 6.91
CA SER A 233 12.08 7.06 5.82
C SER A 233 11.80 7.65 4.43
N LYS A 234 11.01 8.74 4.35
CA LYS A 234 10.78 9.43 3.08
C LYS A 234 12.07 9.95 2.45
N ARG A 235 13.01 10.44 3.27
CA ARG A 235 14.30 10.97 2.79
C ARG A 235 15.17 9.92 2.09
N ILE A 236 15.10 8.68 2.57
CA ILE A 236 15.87 7.54 2.06
C ILE A 236 15.17 6.83 0.88
N GLY A 237 13.98 7.30 0.48
CA GLY A 237 13.31 6.89 -0.75
C GLY A 237 12.04 6.07 -0.57
N VAL A 238 11.52 5.94 0.66
CA VAL A 238 10.16 5.43 0.85
C VAL A 238 9.18 6.40 0.19
N SER A 239 8.36 5.91 -0.72
CA SER A 239 7.48 6.74 -1.55
C SER A 239 6.05 6.23 -1.50
N ALA A 240 5.07 7.13 -1.53
CA ALA A 240 3.67 6.76 -1.74
C ALA A 240 3.29 6.75 -3.24
N GLU A 241 4.26 6.73 -4.16
CA GLU A 241 3.97 6.56 -5.58
C GLU A 241 3.33 5.17 -5.83
N PRO A 242 2.10 5.11 -6.34
CA PRO A 242 1.44 3.83 -6.55
C PRO A 242 2.00 3.09 -7.76
N GLN A 243 2.10 1.77 -7.65
CA GLN A 243 2.06 0.88 -8.81
C GLN A 243 0.62 0.83 -9.31
N ILE A 244 0.40 1.09 -10.60
CA ILE A 244 -0.93 1.05 -11.21
C ILE A 244 -0.97 -0.06 -12.27
N VAL A 245 -2.00 -0.92 -12.18
CA VAL A 245 -2.24 -2.01 -13.12
C VAL A 245 -3.69 -1.91 -13.60
N LYS A 246 -3.89 -1.93 -14.92
CA LYS A 246 -5.20 -2.00 -15.56
C LYS A 246 -5.44 -3.41 -16.09
N ALA A 247 -6.59 -3.98 -15.76
CA ALA A 247 -7.05 -5.27 -16.24
C ALA A 247 -8.45 -5.12 -16.86
N ASP A 248 -8.57 -5.47 -18.13
CA ASP A 248 -9.88 -5.59 -18.77
C ASP A 248 -10.47 -6.96 -18.42
N LEU A 249 -11.70 -6.95 -17.89
CA LEU A 249 -12.42 -8.12 -17.43
C LEU A 249 -13.47 -8.48 -18.48
N GLY A 250 -13.24 -9.58 -19.20
CA GLY A 250 -14.20 -10.13 -20.13
C GLY A 250 -15.45 -10.69 -19.42
N PRO A 251 -16.57 -10.87 -20.16
CA PRO A 251 -17.79 -11.47 -19.64
C PRO A 251 -17.54 -12.83 -18.96
N ALA A 252 -17.80 -12.90 -17.65
CA ALA A 252 -17.59 -14.09 -16.82
C ALA A 252 -16.18 -14.72 -16.91
N GLU A 253 -15.16 -13.93 -17.26
CA GLU A 253 -13.77 -14.37 -17.35
C GLU A 253 -13.16 -14.59 -15.96
N TYR A 254 -13.55 -13.76 -15.00
CA TYR A 254 -13.06 -13.82 -13.61
C TYR A 254 -14.21 -14.08 -12.64
N ALA A 255 -13.96 -14.94 -11.65
CA ALA A 255 -14.95 -15.35 -10.66
C ALA A 255 -15.11 -14.32 -9.53
N PHE A 256 -13.99 -13.80 -9.04
CA PHE A 256 -13.93 -12.84 -7.95
C PHE A 256 -12.59 -12.10 -7.98
N VAL A 257 -12.55 -10.98 -7.27
CA VAL A 257 -11.31 -10.31 -6.84
C VAL A 257 -11.22 -10.41 -5.33
N VAL A 258 -10.02 -10.65 -4.82
CA VAL A 258 -9.72 -10.63 -3.39
C VAL A 258 -8.60 -9.64 -3.10
N LEU A 259 -8.80 -8.80 -2.08
CA LEU A 259 -7.80 -7.90 -1.52
C LEU A 259 -7.45 -8.41 -0.12
N MET A 260 -6.17 -8.42 0.24
CA MET A 260 -5.74 -8.93 1.54
C MET A 260 -4.48 -8.23 2.07
N SER A 261 -4.29 -8.28 3.39
CA SER A 261 -3.04 -7.91 4.05
C SER A 261 -1.98 -9.01 3.94
N ASP A 262 -0.74 -8.61 4.19
CA ASP A 262 0.44 -9.47 4.35
C ASP A 262 0.25 -10.54 5.43
N GLY A 263 -0.51 -10.25 6.50
CA GLY A 263 -0.91 -11.25 7.49
C GLY A 263 -1.63 -12.49 6.90
N ILE A 264 -2.14 -12.41 5.66
CA ILE A 264 -2.68 -13.56 4.90
C ILE A 264 -1.68 -14.03 3.84
N SER A 265 -1.18 -13.12 3.00
CA SER A 265 -0.34 -13.50 1.84
C SER A 265 1.08 -13.92 2.19
N SER A 266 1.56 -13.66 3.41
CA SER A 266 2.83 -14.21 3.92
C SER A 266 2.70 -15.66 4.39
N VAL A 267 1.48 -16.10 4.74
CA VAL A 267 1.21 -17.42 5.31
C VAL A 267 0.67 -18.40 4.26
N LEU A 268 -0.14 -17.90 3.33
CA LEU A 268 -0.83 -18.69 2.32
C LEU A 268 -0.31 -18.37 0.92
N SER A 269 -0.17 -19.38 0.09
CA SER A 269 0.09 -19.18 -1.34
C SER A 269 -1.13 -18.62 -2.06
N ASP A 270 -0.90 -17.89 -3.17
CA ASP A 270 -1.97 -17.33 -3.99
C ASP A 270 -3.00 -18.38 -4.45
N GLN A 271 -2.55 -19.61 -4.71
CA GLN A 271 -3.43 -20.70 -5.12
C GLN A 271 -4.27 -21.24 -3.96
N GLU A 272 -3.69 -21.39 -2.76
CA GLU A 272 -4.45 -21.77 -1.55
C GLU A 272 -5.54 -20.75 -1.26
N ILE A 273 -5.21 -19.45 -1.35
CA ILE A 273 -6.17 -18.36 -1.14
C ILE A 273 -7.36 -18.47 -2.09
N VAL A 274 -7.09 -18.64 -3.39
CA VAL A 274 -8.13 -18.76 -4.42
C VAL A 274 -8.97 -20.02 -4.19
N ASP A 275 -8.36 -21.14 -3.84
CA ASP A 275 -9.08 -22.40 -3.64
C ASP A 275 -9.98 -22.38 -2.40
N ILE A 276 -9.55 -21.76 -1.29
CA ILE A 276 -10.39 -21.55 -0.11
C ILE A 276 -11.63 -20.73 -0.48
N ILE A 277 -11.45 -19.63 -1.21
CA ILE A 277 -12.57 -18.77 -1.61
C ILE A 277 -13.57 -19.52 -2.51
N LYS A 278 -13.11 -20.45 -3.36
CA LYS A 278 -13.99 -21.24 -4.23
C LYS A 278 -14.94 -22.15 -3.44
N GLU A 279 -14.56 -22.62 -2.24
CA GLU A 279 -15.38 -23.49 -1.38
C GLU A 279 -16.58 -22.76 -0.80
N ALA A 280 -16.45 -21.44 -0.61
CA ALA A 280 -17.49 -20.63 -0.02
C ALA A 280 -18.69 -20.44 -0.96
N LYS A 281 -19.88 -20.32 -0.34
CA LYS A 281 -21.13 -20.01 -1.05
C LYS A 281 -21.31 -18.52 -1.30
N THR A 282 -20.80 -17.68 -0.40
CA THR A 282 -20.95 -16.22 -0.44
C THR A 282 -19.60 -15.53 -0.26
N PRO A 283 -19.42 -14.30 -0.76
CA PRO A 283 -18.17 -13.55 -0.55
C PRO A 283 -17.87 -13.26 0.92
N ALA A 284 -18.91 -13.03 1.73
CA ALA A 284 -18.76 -12.81 3.17
C ALA A 284 -18.23 -14.07 3.89
N GLN A 285 -18.76 -15.25 3.52
CA GLN A 285 -18.26 -16.52 4.02
C GLN A 285 -16.83 -16.75 3.55
N ALA A 286 -16.52 -16.45 2.29
CA ALA A 286 -15.19 -16.61 1.73
C ALA A 286 -14.13 -15.77 2.46
N ALA A 287 -14.44 -14.50 2.73
CA ALA A 287 -13.55 -13.62 3.47
C ALA A 287 -13.27 -14.15 4.88
N LYS A 288 -14.31 -14.64 5.57
CA LYS A 288 -14.19 -15.23 6.90
C LYS A 288 -13.38 -16.52 6.90
N ASP A 289 -13.69 -17.46 6.00
CA ASP A 289 -12.98 -18.74 5.91
C ASP A 289 -11.50 -18.53 5.60
N LEU A 290 -11.19 -17.55 4.74
CA LEU A 290 -9.82 -17.19 4.42
C LEU A 290 -9.07 -16.63 5.64
N THR A 291 -9.68 -15.68 6.38
CA THR A 291 -9.04 -15.11 7.57
C THR A 291 -8.88 -16.15 8.68
N ASP A 292 -9.90 -16.97 8.91
CA ASP A 292 -9.89 -18.01 9.95
C ASP A 292 -8.80 -19.04 9.65
N PHE A 293 -8.70 -19.50 8.40
CA PHE A 293 -7.67 -20.45 7.98
C PHE A 293 -6.26 -19.85 8.09
N ALA A 294 -6.06 -18.60 7.65
CA ALA A 294 -4.77 -17.92 7.75
C ALA A 294 -4.30 -17.80 9.22
N VAL A 295 -5.19 -17.40 10.13
CA VAL A 295 -4.89 -17.28 11.56
C VAL A 295 -4.62 -18.64 12.21
N GLU A 296 -5.33 -19.70 11.78
CA GLU A 296 -5.16 -21.05 12.32
C GLU A 296 -3.79 -21.64 11.98
N VAL A 297 -3.32 -21.47 10.73
CA VAL A 297 -2.06 -22.07 10.25
C VAL A 297 -0.84 -21.14 10.39
N ALA A 298 -1.03 -19.89 10.82
CA ALA A 298 0.05 -18.93 11.01
C ALA A 298 0.97 -19.36 12.18
N GLN A 299 2.28 -19.23 11.97
CA GLN A 299 3.29 -19.45 13.01
C GLN A 299 3.56 -18.18 13.83
N SER A 300 3.34 -17.00 13.23
CA SER A 300 3.50 -15.69 13.84
C SER A 300 2.16 -14.96 13.91
N ALA A 301 1.98 -14.10 14.91
CA ALA A 301 0.77 -13.31 15.07
C ALA A 301 0.87 -11.99 14.30
N ASP A 302 -0.05 -11.79 13.36
CA ASP A 302 -0.18 -10.55 12.58
C ASP A 302 -1.65 -10.22 12.31
N ASN A 303 -1.94 -8.98 11.88
CA ASN A 303 -3.28 -8.54 11.51
C ASN A 303 -3.68 -9.11 10.14
N ALA A 304 -4.66 -10.01 10.15
CA ALA A 304 -5.23 -10.60 8.94
C ALA A 304 -6.52 -9.86 8.52
N THR A 305 -6.51 -9.25 7.33
CA THR A 305 -7.69 -8.60 6.72
C THR A 305 -7.89 -9.14 5.31
N ALA A 306 -9.14 -9.51 4.96
CA ALA A 306 -9.53 -9.92 3.61
C ALA A 306 -10.82 -9.23 3.17
N LEU A 307 -10.87 -8.85 1.89
CA LEU A 307 -12.06 -8.37 1.20
C LEU A 307 -12.26 -9.19 -0.07
N VAL A 308 -13.37 -9.93 -0.15
CA VAL A 308 -13.74 -10.71 -1.33
C VAL A 308 -14.90 -10.04 -2.05
N VAL A 309 -14.73 -9.75 -3.34
CA VAL A 309 -15.75 -9.12 -4.18
C VAL A 309 -16.12 -10.08 -5.31
N ARG A 310 -17.40 -10.43 -5.40
CA ARG A 310 -17.92 -11.27 -6.48
C ARG A 310 -17.86 -10.54 -7.83
N LEU A 311 -17.52 -11.28 -8.88
CA LEU A 311 -17.56 -10.81 -10.27
C LEU A 311 -18.55 -11.66 -11.09
N GLY A 312 -18.72 -11.34 -12.37
CA GLY A 312 -19.65 -12.03 -13.27
C GLY A 312 -19.44 -13.54 -13.38
N GLY A 313 -18.23 -14.05 -13.10
CA GLY A 313 -17.91 -15.46 -13.13
C GLY A 313 -18.13 -16.22 -11.81
N TRP A 314 -18.72 -15.60 -10.76
CA TRP A 314 -18.80 -16.22 -9.42
C TRP A 314 -19.41 -17.63 -9.43
N GLU A 315 -20.48 -17.84 -10.20
CA GLU A 315 -21.14 -19.16 -10.29
C GLU A 315 -20.28 -20.21 -11.02
N ARG A 316 -19.27 -19.77 -11.76
CA ARG A 316 -18.34 -20.61 -12.52
C ARG A 316 -17.01 -20.85 -11.79
N ARG A 317 -16.88 -20.39 -10.54
CA ARG A 317 -15.63 -20.43 -9.76
C ARG A 317 -15.05 -21.84 -9.58
N SER A 318 -15.88 -22.87 -9.66
CA SER A 318 -15.48 -24.26 -9.50
C SER A 318 -15.21 -25.00 -10.82
N GLU A 319 -15.42 -24.36 -11.98
CA GLU A 319 -15.28 -25.00 -13.30
C GLU A 319 -13.81 -25.22 -13.70
N GLY A 320 -12.93 -24.26 -13.40
CA GLY A 320 -11.52 -24.29 -13.78
C GLY A 320 -10.62 -24.99 -12.76
N GLY A 321 -9.56 -25.66 -13.24
CA GLY A 321 -8.41 -26.06 -12.42
C GLY A 321 -8.67 -27.12 -11.34
N GLY A 322 -9.70 -27.96 -11.50
CA GLY A 322 -10.10 -28.91 -10.46
C GLY A 322 -10.91 -28.29 -9.32
N GLY A 323 -11.41 -27.06 -9.50
CA GLY A 323 -12.22 -26.35 -8.51
C GLY A 323 -11.38 -25.92 -7.31
N SER A 324 -11.84 -26.26 -6.10
CA SER A 324 -11.14 -26.00 -4.83
C SER A 324 -10.23 -27.14 -4.37
N LEU A 325 -10.19 -28.24 -5.13
CA LEU A 325 -9.48 -29.45 -4.73
C LEU A 325 -7.97 -29.36 -4.95
N GLY A 326 -7.49 -28.39 -5.75
CA GLY A 326 -6.09 -28.28 -6.16
C GLY A 326 -5.10 -28.24 -5.00
N THR A 327 -5.43 -27.50 -3.93
CA THR A 327 -4.61 -27.36 -2.72
C THR A 327 -5.19 -28.10 -1.50
N LYS A 328 -6.27 -28.88 -1.67
CA LYS A 328 -7.02 -29.43 -0.54
C LYS A 328 -6.20 -30.32 0.37
N GLU A 329 -5.45 -31.28 -0.18
CA GLU A 329 -4.63 -32.19 0.62
C GLU A 329 -3.55 -31.43 1.42
N GLN A 330 -2.92 -30.43 0.82
CA GLN A 330 -1.94 -29.58 1.48
C GLN A 330 -2.57 -28.75 2.60
N ARG A 331 -3.75 -28.17 2.37
CA ARG A 331 -4.49 -27.40 3.39
C ARG A 331 -4.91 -28.27 4.56
N ASP A 332 -5.43 -29.47 4.28
CA ASP A 332 -5.84 -30.43 5.30
C ASP A 332 -4.65 -30.87 6.15
N TYR A 333 -3.48 -31.11 5.54
CA TYR A 333 -2.23 -31.42 6.25
C TYR A 333 -1.78 -30.27 7.15
N ARG A 334 -1.72 -29.03 6.61
CA ARG A 334 -1.32 -27.84 7.39
C ARG A 334 -2.25 -27.58 8.57
N LYS A 335 -3.55 -27.80 8.38
CA LYS A 335 -4.54 -27.68 9.45
C LYS A 335 -4.31 -28.73 10.55
N GLN A 336 -4.08 -29.99 10.19
CA GLN A 336 -3.75 -31.04 11.16
C GLN A 336 -2.46 -30.73 11.92
N GLU A 337 -1.45 -30.19 11.25
CA GLU A 337 -0.19 -29.78 11.86
C GLU A 337 -0.41 -28.62 12.86
N ALA A 338 -1.23 -27.64 12.50
CA ALA A 338 -1.58 -26.52 13.39
C ALA A 338 -2.39 -26.96 14.62
N GLU A 339 -3.22 -28.00 14.47
CA GLU A 339 -4.01 -28.61 15.54
C GLU A 339 -3.17 -29.51 16.47
N ASP A 340 -1.98 -29.98 16.05
CA ASP A 340 -1.11 -30.82 16.88
C ASP A 340 -0.43 -30.01 18.00
N PRO A 341 -0.80 -30.21 19.29
CA PRO A 341 -0.20 -29.48 20.40
C PRO A 341 1.30 -29.78 20.61
N ARG A 342 1.85 -30.81 19.97
CA ARG A 342 3.27 -31.15 20.02
C ARG A 342 4.11 -30.35 19.02
N ALA A 343 3.53 -29.93 17.90
CA ALA A 343 4.21 -29.14 16.88
C ALA A 343 4.56 -27.73 17.39
N ARG A 344 3.68 -27.11 18.19
CA ARG A 344 3.90 -25.77 18.80
C ARG A 344 5.02 -25.67 19.86
N ARG A 345 5.69 -26.77 20.20
CA ARG A 345 6.72 -26.83 21.28
C ARG A 345 8.16 -27.00 20.77
N ARG A 346 8.38 -27.08 19.46
CA ARG A 346 9.71 -27.14 18.85
C ARG A 346 10.08 -25.80 18.24
#